data_AF-A0A258SZM6-F1
#
_entry.id   AF-A0A258SZM6-F1
#
_cell.length_a   1.000
_cell.length_b   1.000
_cell.length_c   1.000
_cell.angle_alpha   90.00
_cell.angle_beta   90.00
_cell.angle_gamma   90.00
#
_symmetry.space_group_name_H-M   'P 1'
#
loop_
_entity.id
_entity.type
_entity.pdbx_description
1 polymer ?
#
loop_
_entity_poly.entity_id
_entity_poly.type
_entity_poly.pdbx_seq_one_letter_code
_entity_poly.pdbx_strand_id
1 'polypeptide(L)'
;ERKLIALALGAMETIVGKKTDTDTDLAGTFGNSDYAGQLDCNDEAINSTSYMRLMRSHGLIKFHDIADMRTRNFFFSGWPHTTAVIREIASGEMFAVDSWFYDNGFPATIVPFSEWKAGYIPEDSPVVK
;
A
#
# COMPACT_ATOMS: atom_id res chain seq x y z
N GLU A 1 12.44 7.94 -7.48
CA GLU A 1 11.24 8.41 -6.75
C GLU A 1 10.50 7.28 -6.06
N ARG A 2 10.04 6.23 -6.78
CA ARG A 2 9.33 5.07 -6.21
C ARG A 2 9.96 4.49 -4.93
N LYS A 3 11.27 4.20 -4.92
CA LYS A 3 11.99 3.74 -3.71
C LYS A 3 11.85 4.70 -2.52
N LEU A 4 11.86 6.01 -2.74
CA LEU A 4 11.69 7.00 -1.67
C LEU A 4 10.24 7.10 -1.20
N ILE A 5 9.27 6.92 -2.10
CA ILE A 5 7.85 6.81 -1.75
C ILE A 5 7.65 5.62 -0.80
N ALA A 6 8.16 4.43 -1.16
CA ALA A 6 8.07 3.23 -0.32
C ALA A 6 8.61 3.46 1.10
N LEU A 7 9.82 4.02 1.22
CA LEU A 7 10.42 4.35 2.51
C LEU A 7 9.62 5.41 3.27
N ALA A 8 9.10 6.42 2.58
CA ALA A 8 8.31 7.48 3.19
C ALA A 8 6.97 6.96 3.72
N LEU A 9 6.34 5.99 3.06
CA LEU A 9 5.10 5.37 3.55
C LEU A 9 5.32 4.60 4.85
N GLY A 10 6.34 3.74 4.92
CA GLY A 10 6.66 3.06 6.19
C GLY A 10 7.01 4.04 7.32
N ALA A 11 7.72 5.14 7.01
CA ALA A 11 7.97 6.19 7.99
C ALA A 11 6.67 6.90 8.45
N MET A 12 5.74 7.17 7.53
CA MET A 12 4.44 7.78 7.86
C MET A 12 3.59 6.84 8.71
N GLU A 13 3.53 5.56 8.38
CA GLU A 13 2.83 4.54 9.17
C GLU A 13 3.41 4.44 10.59
N THR A 14 4.73 4.43 10.74
CA THR A 14 5.36 4.43 12.08
C THR A 14 4.96 5.64 12.92
N ILE A 15 4.81 6.81 12.29
CA ILE A 15 4.46 8.07 12.97
C ILE A 15 2.96 8.14 13.28
N VAL A 16 2.12 7.76 12.31
CA VAL A 16 0.67 7.86 12.39
C VAL A 16 0.08 6.71 13.19
N GLY A 17 0.61 5.50 13.05
CA GLY A 17 0.16 4.31 13.76
C GLY A 17 0.15 4.52 15.27
N LYS A 18 1.19 5.14 15.84
CA LYS A 18 1.26 5.49 17.27
C LYS A 18 0.21 6.51 17.73
N LYS A 19 -0.42 7.22 16.80
CA LYS A 19 -1.47 8.22 17.07
C LYS A 19 -2.86 7.64 16.88
N THR A 20 -2.98 6.55 16.13
CA THR A 20 -4.24 5.89 15.78
C THR A 20 -4.38 4.52 16.43
N ASP A 21 -3.42 4.11 17.26
CA ASP A 21 -3.32 2.79 17.87
C ASP A 21 -3.30 1.65 16.83
N THR A 22 -2.63 1.89 15.70
CA THR A 22 -2.43 0.92 14.60
C THR A 22 -0.96 0.61 14.36
N ASP A 23 -0.06 1.01 15.27
CA ASP A 23 1.39 0.73 15.18
C ASP A 23 1.74 -0.74 15.41
N THR A 24 0.78 -1.53 15.84
CA THR A 24 0.91 -2.98 16.01
C THR A 24 0.32 -3.79 14.85
N ASP A 25 -0.16 -3.12 13.79
CA ASP A 25 -0.71 -3.81 12.61
C ASP A 25 0.28 -4.85 12.05
N LEU A 26 -0.24 -6.06 11.82
CA LEU A 26 0.50 -7.19 11.29
C LEU A 26 0.22 -7.34 9.80
N ALA A 27 1.18 -7.89 9.07
CA ALA A 27 1.02 -8.16 7.66
C ALA A 27 -0.24 -8.98 7.34
N GLY A 28 -0.91 -8.63 6.25
CA GLY A 28 -2.12 -9.31 5.81
C GLY A 28 -3.38 -8.89 6.57
N THR A 29 -4.54 -9.42 6.15
CA THR A 29 -5.82 -9.17 6.85
C THR A 29 -6.33 -10.42 7.57
N PHE A 30 -6.10 -11.60 6.99
CA PHE A 30 -6.71 -12.83 7.47
C PHE A 30 -5.98 -13.42 8.67
N GLY A 31 -6.76 -13.80 9.69
CA GLY A 31 -6.22 -14.32 10.95
C GLY A 31 -5.96 -13.25 12.00
N ASN A 32 -6.00 -11.97 11.61
CA ASN A 32 -5.68 -10.84 12.49
C ASN A 32 -6.91 -9.97 12.84
N SER A 33 -8.12 -10.31 12.38
CA SER A 33 -9.31 -9.45 12.55
C SER A 33 -9.67 -9.15 14.01
N ASP A 34 -9.29 -10.04 14.93
CA ASP A 34 -9.54 -9.89 16.36
C ASP A 34 -8.38 -9.15 17.07
N TYR A 35 -7.31 -8.81 16.34
CA TYR A 35 -6.15 -8.11 16.85
C TYR A 35 -6.41 -6.60 16.90
N ALA A 36 -6.16 -5.99 18.06
CA ALA A 36 -6.34 -4.56 18.24
C ALA A 36 -5.32 -3.78 17.38
N GLY A 37 -5.81 -2.78 16.64
CA GLY A 37 -4.98 -1.96 15.77
C GLY A 37 -4.73 -2.54 14.37
N GLN A 38 -5.32 -3.70 14.05
CA GLN A 38 -5.20 -4.32 12.74
C GLN A 38 -5.92 -3.53 11.65
N LEU A 39 -5.28 -3.44 10.48
CA LEU A 39 -5.79 -2.80 9.28
C LEU A 39 -6.13 -3.84 8.20
N ASP A 40 -7.14 -3.53 7.39
CA ASP A 40 -7.43 -4.27 6.17
C ASP A 40 -6.76 -3.66 4.93
N CYS A 41 -6.84 -4.36 3.79
CA CYS A 41 -6.28 -3.84 2.54
C CYS A 41 -6.86 -2.48 2.09
N ASN A 42 -8.10 -2.15 2.47
CA ASN A 42 -8.71 -0.88 2.13
C ASN A 42 -8.19 0.25 3.03
N ASP A 43 -8.06 -0.01 4.33
CA ASP A 43 -7.47 0.94 5.27
C ASP A 43 -6.03 1.27 4.85
N GLU A 44 -5.24 0.25 4.54
CA GLU A 44 -3.87 0.39 4.02
C GLU A 44 -3.82 1.22 2.74
N ALA A 45 -4.67 0.91 1.76
CA ALA A 45 -4.75 1.64 0.51
C ALA A 45 -5.18 3.10 0.70
N ILE A 46 -6.11 3.38 1.62
CA ILE A 46 -6.59 4.73 1.95
C ILE A 46 -5.48 5.53 2.62
N ASN A 47 -4.80 4.95 3.61
CA ASN A 47 -3.69 5.57 4.33
C ASN A 47 -2.56 5.93 3.36
N SER A 48 -2.08 4.94 2.59
CA SER A 48 -1.04 5.12 1.57
C SER A 48 -1.42 6.20 0.54
N THR A 49 -2.64 6.18 0.03
CA THR A 49 -3.14 7.21 -0.91
C THR A 49 -3.13 8.60 -0.27
N SER A 50 -3.55 8.71 1.00
CA SER A 50 -3.62 9.97 1.73
C SER A 50 -2.24 10.56 1.99
N TYR A 51 -1.29 9.73 2.43
CA TYR A 51 0.10 10.14 2.63
C TYR A 51 0.74 10.62 1.33
N MET A 52 0.57 9.87 0.23
CA MET A 52 1.12 10.28 -1.05
C MET A 52 0.47 11.55 -1.61
N ARG A 53 -0.85 11.75 -1.42
CA ARG A 53 -1.53 13.01 -1.78
C ARG A 53 -0.97 14.19 -1.00
N LEU A 54 -0.73 14.02 0.30
CA LEU A 54 -0.07 15.03 1.12
C LEU A 54 1.34 15.34 0.58
N MET A 55 2.17 14.33 0.37
CA MET A 55 3.53 14.48 -0.18
C MET A 55 3.51 15.18 -1.55
N ARG A 56 2.56 14.83 -2.43
CA ARG A 56 2.38 15.46 -3.74
C ARG A 56 1.98 16.94 -3.60
N SER A 57 1.07 17.27 -2.69
CA SER A 57 0.64 18.66 -2.43
C SER A 57 1.78 19.55 -1.93
N HIS A 58 2.76 18.96 -1.24
CA HIS A 58 3.97 19.63 -0.77
C HIS A 58 5.16 19.55 -1.74
N GLY A 59 4.96 19.05 -2.98
CA GLY A 59 6.00 19.01 -4.02
C GLY A 59 7.10 17.97 -3.79
N LEU A 60 6.88 17.00 -2.89
CA LEU A 60 7.83 15.92 -2.59
C LEU A 60 7.77 14.79 -3.63
N ILE A 61 6.62 14.62 -4.28
CA ILE A 61 6.44 13.73 -5.44
C ILE A 61 6.32 14.59 -6.70
N LYS A 62 7.20 14.36 -7.67
CA LYS A 62 7.39 15.21 -8.86
C LYS A 62 7.16 14.46 -10.16
N PHE A 63 7.55 13.19 -10.23
CA PHE A 63 7.50 12.40 -11.48
C PHE A 63 6.27 11.51 -11.58
N HIS A 64 5.51 11.36 -10.49
CA HIS A 64 4.27 10.58 -10.47
C HIS A 64 3.07 11.42 -10.00
N ASP A 65 1.91 11.14 -10.58
CA ASP A 65 0.62 11.55 -10.04
C ASP A 65 0.01 10.43 -9.20
N ILE A 66 -0.84 10.80 -8.23
CA ILE A 66 -1.56 9.83 -7.39
C ILE A 66 -2.87 9.50 -8.08
N ALA A 67 -3.02 8.25 -8.51
CA ALA A 67 -4.23 7.77 -9.16
C ALA A 67 -5.26 7.30 -8.12
N ASP A 68 -6.48 7.06 -8.57
CA ASP A 68 -7.48 6.40 -7.74
C ASP A 68 -7.03 4.97 -7.40
N MET A 69 -7.38 4.51 -6.20
CA MET A 69 -7.14 3.14 -5.74
C MET A 69 -7.70 2.12 -6.74
N ARG A 70 -7.10 0.93 -6.74
CA ARG A 70 -7.50 -0.16 -7.63
C ARG A 70 -7.64 -1.45 -6.85
N THR A 71 -8.63 -2.24 -7.23
CA THR A 71 -8.89 -3.56 -6.65
C THR A 71 -8.60 -4.63 -7.68
N ARG A 72 -7.86 -5.68 -7.29
CA ARG A 72 -7.72 -6.93 -8.06
C ARG A 72 -8.62 -8.00 -7.47
N ASN A 73 -9.01 -8.94 -8.32
CA ASN A 73 -9.99 -9.99 -8.06
C ASN A 73 -11.39 -9.45 -7.72
N PHE A 74 -12.39 -10.31 -7.88
CA PHE A 74 -13.76 -10.12 -7.45
C PHE A 74 -14.20 -11.45 -6.86
N PHE A 75 -15.06 -11.47 -5.84
CA PHE A 75 -15.39 -12.65 -5.01
C PHE A 75 -15.52 -14.03 -5.69
N PHE A 76 -15.80 -14.11 -7.00
CA PHE A 76 -15.82 -15.34 -7.80
C PHE A 76 -14.44 -15.81 -8.34
N SER A 77 -13.43 -14.94 -8.39
CA SER A 77 -12.08 -15.19 -8.90
C SER A 77 -10.99 -15.06 -7.82
N GLY A 78 -11.36 -14.82 -6.57
CA GLY A 78 -10.45 -14.65 -5.43
C GLY A 78 -10.96 -13.58 -4.47
N TRP A 79 -10.30 -13.46 -3.31
CA TRP A 79 -10.65 -12.40 -2.37
C TRP A 79 -10.23 -11.03 -2.93
N PRO A 80 -11.09 -9.99 -2.85
CA PRO A 80 -10.76 -8.66 -3.36
C PRO A 80 -9.58 -8.06 -2.61
N HIS A 81 -8.57 -7.58 -3.32
CA HIS A 81 -7.42 -6.89 -2.72
C HIS A 81 -7.29 -5.50 -3.31
N THR A 82 -7.32 -4.47 -2.47
CA THR A 82 -7.26 -3.05 -2.88
C THR A 82 -5.87 -2.48 -2.61
N THR A 83 -5.37 -1.61 -3.49
CA THR A 83 -4.07 -0.95 -3.32
C THR A 83 -4.12 0.53 -3.75
N ALA A 84 -3.19 1.32 -3.22
CA ALA A 84 -2.92 2.67 -3.72
C ALA A 84 -2.16 2.59 -5.06
N VAL A 85 -2.30 3.62 -5.89
CA VAL A 85 -1.71 3.60 -7.24
C VAL A 85 -1.05 4.93 -7.55
N ILE A 86 0.15 4.86 -8.13
CA ILE A 86 0.83 6.00 -8.73
C ILE A 86 0.97 5.81 -10.24
N ARG A 87 0.90 6.90 -10.99
CA ARG A 87 1.09 6.92 -12.44
C ARG A 87 2.27 7.82 -12.78
N GLU A 88 3.25 7.29 -13.47
CA GLU A 88 4.38 8.07 -13.97
C GLU A 88 3.91 9.06 -15.04
N ILE A 89 4.26 10.34 -14.89
CA ILE A 89 3.74 11.43 -15.72
C ILE A 89 4.26 11.32 -17.16
N ALA A 90 5.52 10.92 -17.33
CA ALA A 90 6.18 10.89 -18.64
C ALA A 90 5.70 9.75 -19.53
N SER A 91 5.48 8.57 -18.97
CA SER A 91 5.14 7.34 -19.71
C SER A 91 3.65 6.98 -19.61
N GLY A 92 2.95 7.45 -18.58
CA GLY A 92 1.62 6.97 -18.22
C GLY A 92 1.63 5.59 -17.54
N GLU A 93 2.80 5.00 -17.29
CA GLU A 93 2.91 3.70 -16.63
C GLU A 93 2.38 3.76 -15.20
N MET A 94 1.61 2.73 -14.81
CA MET A 94 1.02 2.64 -13.48
C MET A 94 1.78 1.64 -12.61
N PHE A 95 1.90 1.98 -11.34
CA PHE A 95 2.51 1.14 -10.31
C PHE A 95 1.55 1.00 -9.14
N ALA A 96 1.38 -0.23 -8.65
CA ALA A 96 0.73 -0.47 -7.38
C ALA A 96 1.67 -0.02 -6.24
N VAL A 97 1.10 0.52 -5.18
CA VAL A 97 1.82 0.93 -3.96
C VAL A 97 1.08 0.31 -2.78
N ASP A 98 1.65 -0.76 -2.25
CA ASP A 98 0.95 -1.70 -1.38
C ASP A 98 1.71 -1.91 -0.07
N SER A 99 1.19 -1.35 1.02
CA SER A 99 1.73 -1.47 2.38
C SER A 99 1.28 -2.75 3.11
N TRP A 100 0.30 -3.48 2.56
CA TRP A 100 -0.36 -4.61 3.22
C TRP A 100 0.50 -5.88 3.40
N PHE A 101 1.60 -6.01 2.66
CA PHE A 101 2.39 -7.24 2.61
C PHE A 101 3.30 -7.48 3.82
N TYR A 102 3.51 -6.48 4.68
CA TYR A 102 4.43 -6.54 5.81
C TYR A 102 3.79 -5.84 7.02
N ASP A 103 4.39 -6.01 8.19
CA ASP A 103 3.91 -5.36 9.42
C ASP A 103 4.05 -3.83 9.33
N ASN A 104 3.34 -3.12 10.21
CA ASN A 104 3.32 -1.66 10.25
C ASN A 104 4.72 -1.04 10.14
N GLY A 105 4.86 -0.05 9.28
CA GLY A 105 6.07 0.77 9.19
C GLY A 105 7.18 0.17 8.32
N PHE A 106 6.98 -1.01 7.75
CA PHE A 106 7.82 -1.50 6.66
C PHE A 106 7.64 -0.67 5.39
N PRO A 107 8.66 -0.60 4.51
CA PRO A 107 8.50 0.09 3.24
C PRO A 107 7.42 -0.54 2.38
N ALA A 108 6.53 0.28 1.80
CA ALA A 108 5.50 -0.22 0.90
C ALA A 108 6.10 -0.92 -0.33
N THR A 109 5.44 -1.96 -0.79
CA THR A 109 5.80 -2.68 -2.01
C THR A 109 5.34 -1.88 -3.22
N ILE A 110 6.26 -1.61 -4.16
CA ILE A 110 5.94 -0.90 -5.40
C ILE A 110 6.39 -1.71 -6.61
N VAL A 111 5.42 -2.21 -7.37
CA VAL A 111 5.63 -3.02 -8.58
C VAL A 111 4.76 -2.50 -9.73
N PRO A 112 5.09 -2.82 -11.00
CA PRO A 112 4.22 -2.52 -12.13
C PRO A 112 2.78 -2.99 -11.87
N PHE A 113 1.80 -2.15 -12.22
CA PHE A 113 0.40 -2.45 -11.89
C PHE A 113 -0.11 -3.73 -12.55
N SER A 114 0.40 -4.08 -13.74
CA SER A 114 0.08 -5.34 -14.42
C SER A 114 0.58 -6.57 -13.64
N GLU A 115 1.78 -6.50 -13.08
CA GLU A 115 2.36 -7.55 -12.23
C GLU A 115 1.58 -7.69 -10.94
N TRP A 116 1.28 -6.58 -10.26
CA TRP A 116 0.40 -6.61 -9.09
C TRP A 116 -0.95 -7.21 -9.42
N LYS A 117 -1.58 -6.80 -10.52
CA LYS A 117 -2.89 -7.32 -10.92
C LYS A 117 -2.88 -8.83 -11.22
N ALA A 118 -1.73 -9.40 -11.57
CA ALA A 118 -1.55 -10.83 -11.83
C ALA A 118 -1.42 -11.68 -10.55
N GLY A 119 -1.63 -11.11 -9.36
CA GLY A 119 -1.58 -11.84 -8.09
C GLY A 119 -0.20 -11.84 -7.44
N TYR A 120 0.60 -10.79 -7.68
CA TYR A 120 1.88 -10.59 -7.00
C TYR A 120 1.74 -10.64 -5.48
N ILE A 121 2.66 -11.37 -4.86
CA ILE A 121 2.97 -11.36 -3.42
C ILE A 121 4.50 -11.43 -3.33
N PRO A 122 5.19 -10.58 -2.54
CA PRO A 122 6.63 -10.70 -2.35
C PRO A 122 7.02 -12.07 -1.79
N GLU A 123 8.15 -12.62 -2.24
CA GLU A 123 8.61 -13.95 -1.81
C GLU A 123 8.98 -14.01 -0.32
N ASP A 124 9.39 -12.89 0.26
CA ASP A 124 9.77 -12.73 1.67
C ASP A 124 8.63 -12.14 2.51
N SER A 125 7.43 -11.99 1.95
CA SER A 125 6.27 -11.54 2.71
C SER A 125 5.83 -12.62 3.70
N PRO A 126 5.50 -12.26 4.96
CA PRO A 126 4.85 -13.16 5.91
C PRO A 126 3.43 -13.56 5.48
N VAL A 127 2.83 -12.87 4.50
CA VAL A 127 1.53 -13.24 3.96
C VAL A 127 1.64 -14.51 3.12
N VAL A 128 0.96 -15.55 3.55
CA VAL A 128 0.88 -16.83 2.83
C VAL A 128 -0.17 -16.77 1.72
N LYS A 129 0.11 -17.42 0.58
CA LYS A 129 -0.83 -17.59 -0.56
C LYS A 129 -2.02 -18.49 -0.23
#